data_AF-A0AA43LY55-F1
#
_entry.id   AF-A0AA43LY55-F1
#
_cell.length_a   1.000
_cell.length_b   1.000
_cell.length_c   1.000
_cell.angle_alpha   90.00
_cell.angle_beta   90.00
_cell.angle_gamma   90.00
#
_symmetry.space_group_name_H-M   'P 1'
#
loop_
_entity.id
_entity.type
_entity.pdbx_description
1 polymer ?
#
loop_
_entity_poly.entity_id
_entity_poly.type
_entity_poly.pdbx_seq_one_letter_code
_entity_poly.pdbx_strand_id
1 'polypeptide(L)'
;MFQHLFAEMIKMLQEIARDYPSSEGEYRNELIRKYNMLHRLSDKVMDEWLAFAEQLSQFREQTELSLEPEEEVPQQEAPELAMDSFVRGQGYYKLLMYSKCIQQFQEVIRRYPDSLAARLYLAMAYLQEGDGETAWSHLNHMLALIRESKLKAMIYNALGCIRASQERFLEASELFGLSLQHDPALPEPNVNLEVCRKKGGKLQFGDQLVSLL
;
A
#
# COMPACT_ATOMS: atom_id res chain seq x y z
N MET A 1 20.28 6.02 11.17
CA MET A 1 21.07 5.19 12.10
C MET A 1 20.19 4.13 12.77
N PHE A 2 19.12 4.51 13.48
CA PHE A 2 18.17 3.57 14.12
C PHE A 2 17.47 2.60 13.16
N GLN A 3 17.00 3.07 12.00
CA GLN A 3 16.34 2.22 11.01
C GLN A 3 17.22 1.05 10.55
N HIS A 4 18.53 1.29 10.38
CA HIS A 4 19.47 0.23 9.98
C HIS A 4 19.70 -0.77 11.12
N LEU A 5 19.87 -0.28 12.36
CA LEU A 5 20.01 -1.14 13.55
C LEU A 5 18.81 -2.09 13.70
N PHE A 6 17.60 -1.56 13.64
CA PHE A 6 16.38 -2.36 13.76
C PHE A 6 16.19 -3.31 12.57
N ALA A 7 16.51 -2.90 11.35
CA ALA A 7 16.46 -3.78 10.18
C ALA A 7 17.37 -5.01 10.34
N GLU A 8 18.59 -4.83 10.85
CA GLU A 8 19.52 -5.94 11.11
C GLU A 8 19.04 -6.82 12.28
N MET A 9 18.48 -6.25 13.35
CA MET A 9 17.89 -7.01 14.44
C MET A 9 16.70 -7.88 13.98
N ILE A 10 15.83 -7.31 13.15
CA ILE A 10 14.68 -8.02 12.57
C ILE A 10 15.15 -9.16 11.68
N LYS A 11 16.13 -8.91 10.81
CA LYS A 11 16.72 -9.92 9.93
C LYS A 11 17.33 -11.07 10.72
N MET A 12 18.09 -10.77 11.77
CA MET A 12 18.68 -11.80 12.65
C MET A 12 17.61 -12.60 13.39
N LEU A 13 16.53 -11.95 13.85
CA LEU A 13 15.41 -12.63 14.49
C LEU A 13 14.64 -13.55 13.51
N GLN A 14 14.47 -13.13 12.26
CA GLN A 14 13.88 -13.94 11.19
C GLN A 14 14.73 -15.18 10.88
N GLU A 15 16.06 -15.04 10.82
CA GLU A 15 16.98 -16.17 10.67
C GLU A 15 16.83 -17.18 11.81
N ILE A 16 16.82 -16.70 13.07
CA ILE A 16 16.62 -17.54 14.25
C ILE A 16 15.26 -18.26 14.18
N ALA A 17 14.18 -17.53 13.89
CA ALA A 17 12.84 -18.11 13.83
C ALA A 17 12.71 -19.20 12.76
N ARG A 18 13.40 -19.05 11.62
CA ARG A 18 13.42 -20.03 10.53
C ARG A 18 14.21 -21.28 10.90
N ASP A 19 15.40 -21.10 11.47
CA ASP A 19 16.40 -22.17 11.55
C ASP A 19 16.37 -22.90 12.91
N TYR A 20 15.86 -22.26 13.97
CA TYR A 20 15.83 -22.82 15.33
C TYR A 20 15.03 -24.12 15.48
N PRO A 21 13.81 -24.28 14.91
CA PRO A 21 12.98 -25.48 15.10
C PRO A 21 13.66 -26.77 14.62
N SER A 22 14.49 -26.68 13.58
CA SER A 22 15.22 -27.81 12.97
C SER A 22 16.69 -27.87 13.38
N SER A 23 17.15 -27.00 14.29
CA SER A 23 18.56 -26.93 14.69
C SER A 23 18.90 -27.89 15.84
N GLU A 24 20.07 -28.50 15.76
CA GLU A 24 20.64 -29.37 16.81
C GLU A 24 22.12 -29.02 17.05
N GLY A 25 22.67 -29.51 18.17
CA GLY A 25 24.10 -29.42 18.48
C GLY A 25 24.64 -27.98 18.57
N GLU A 26 25.83 -27.76 18.00
CA GLU A 26 26.53 -26.45 18.05
C GLU A 26 25.76 -25.33 17.36
N TYR A 27 25.07 -25.63 16.25
CA TYR A 27 24.31 -24.63 15.51
C TYR A 27 23.11 -24.10 16.32
N ARG A 28 22.42 -24.98 17.05
CA ARG A 28 21.36 -24.56 17.99
C ARG A 28 21.90 -23.62 19.07
N ASN A 29 23.08 -23.93 19.61
CA ASN A 29 23.73 -23.08 20.62
C ASN A 29 24.13 -21.71 20.06
N GLU A 30 24.53 -21.64 18.78
CA GLU A 30 24.79 -20.37 18.10
C GLU A 30 23.52 -19.51 17.98
N LEU A 31 22.39 -20.10 17.57
CA LEU A 31 21.11 -19.39 17.46
C LEU A 31 20.63 -18.85 18.82
N ILE A 32 20.82 -19.61 19.91
CA ILE A 32 20.53 -19.15 21.27
C ILE A 32 21.41 -17.95 21.66
N ARG A 33 22.70 -17.96 21.28
CA ARG A 33 23.59 -16.82 21.52
C ARG A 33 23.14 -15.57 20.75
N LYS A 34 22.76 -15.72 19.49
CA LYS A 34 22.20 -14.62 18.67
C LYS A 34 20.92 -14.07 19.32
N TYR A 35 20.01 -14.93 19.76
CA TYR A 35 18.79 -14.50 20.46
C TYR A 35 19.08 -13.73 21.76
N ASN A 36 19.97 -14.25 22.60
CA ASN A 36 20.37 -13.59 23.85
C ASN A 36 21.10 -12.26 23.60
N MET A 37 21.78 -12.11 22.45
CA MET A 37 22.34 -10.84 22.02
C MET A 37 21.25 -9.85 21.63
N LEU A 38 20.26 -10.27 20.84
CA LEU A 38 19.10 -9.44 20.49
C LEU A 38 18.34 -8.96 21.72
N HIS A 39 18.11 -9.85 22.69
CA HIS A 39 17.44 -9.49 23.94
C HIS A 39 18.19 -8.39 24.69
N ARG A 40 19.50 -8.58 24.93
CA ARG A 40 20.33 -7.58 25.62
C ARG A 40 20.39 -6.24 24.88
N LEU A 41 20.43 -6.27 23.55
CA LEU A 41 20.38 -5.05 22.73
C LEU A 41 19.03 -4.35 22.87
N SER A 42 17.93 -5.11 22.88
CA SER A 42 16.59 -4.59 23.09
C SER A 42 16.46 -3.91 24.46
N ASP A 43 16.92 -4.57 25.53
CA ASP A 43 16.89 -4.02 26.89
C ASP A 43 17.66 -2.69 26.94
N LYS A 44 18.87 -2.66 26.39
CA LYS A 44 19.67 -1.43 26.35
C LYS A 44 19.00 -0.30 25.58
N VAL A 45 18.38 -0.61 24.43
CA VAL A 45 17.65 0.41 23.65
C VAL A 45 16.46 0.95 24.43
N MET A 46 15.75 0.10 25.18
CA MET A 46 14.65 0.51 26.05
C MET A 46 15.12 1.42 27.17
N ASP A 47 16.26 1.12 27.80
CA ASP A 47 16.85 1.95 28.85
C ASP A 47 17.24 3.34 28.33
N GLU A 48 17.92 3.40 27.17
CA GLU A 48 18.32 4.66 26.53
C GLU A 48 17.09 5.48 26.11
N TRP A 49 16.05 4.81 25.60
CA TRP A 49 14.78 5.45 25.26
C TRP A 49 14.08 6.01 26.50
N LEU A 50 14.05 5.25 27.60
CA LEU A 50 13.46 5.69 28.85
C LEU A 50 14.19 6.91 29.42
N ALA A 51 15.52 6.89 29.41
CA ALA A 51 16.35 8.02 29.86
C ALA A 51 16.09 9.27 29.01
N PHE A 52 15.99 9.11 27.69
CA PHE A 52 15.61 10.21 26.79
C PHE A 52 14.21 10.73 27.08
N ALA A 53 13.22 9.84 27.25
CA ALA A 53 11.83 10.22 27.51
C ALA A 53 11.68 10.98 28.83
N GLU A 54 12.44 10.58 29.86
CA GLU A 54 12.48 11.29 31.15
C GLU A 54 13.05 12.70 31.00
N GLN A 55 14.19 12.85 30.31
CA GLN A 55 14.79 14.17 30.03
C GLN A 55 13.84 15.06 29.21
N LEU A 56 13.15 14.47 28.23
CA LEU A 56 12.16 15.17 27.42
C LEU A 56 10.96 15.64 28.28
N SER A 57 10.49 14.80 29.20
CA SER A 57 9.40 15.16 30.13
C SER A 57 9.81 16.32 31.03
N GLN A 58 11.00 16.24 31.65
CA GLN A 58 11.52 17.31 32.50
C GLN A 58 11.68 18.63 31.74
N PHE A 59 12.17 18.57 30.50
CA PHE A 59 12.30 19.74 29.65
C PHE A 59 10.93 20.39 29.36
N ARG A 60 9.89 19.59 29.08
CA ARG A 60 8.52 20.08 28.85
C ARG A 60 7.93 20.77 30.07
N GLU A 61 8.12 20.21 31.26
CA GLU A 61 7.65 20.81 32.51
C GLU A 61 8.31 22.15 32.79
N GLN A 62 9.60 22.30 32.46
CA GLN A 62 10.36 23.53 32.71
C GLN A 62 10.05 24.68 31.74
N THR A 63 9.58 24.36 30.52
CA THR A 63 9.52 25.34 29.43
C THR A 63 8.10 25.80 29.11
N GLU A 64 7.08 25.34 29.84
CA GLU A 64 5.65 25.49 29.48
C GLU A 64 5.39 25.16 27.99
N LEU A 65 6.25 24.34 27.38
CA LEU A 65 6.02 23.80 26.04
C LEU A 65 4.89 22.79 26.17
N SER A 66 3.67 23.28 25.99
CA SER A 66 2.66 22.49 25.31
C SER A 66 3.28 22.07 24.00
N LEU A 67 3.40 20.76 23.78
CA LEU A 67 3.31 20.27 22.43
C LEU A 67 2.04 20.95 21.91
N GLU A 68 2.17 21.87 20.94
CA GLU A 68 1.11 21.92 19.94
C GLU A 68 0.93 20.44 19.62
N PRO A 69 -0.28 19.86 19.78
CA PRO A 69 -0.48 18.56 19.21
C PRO A 69 0.16 18.68 17.85
N GLU A 70 1.19 17.87 17.54
CA GLU A 70 1.46 17.56 16.15
C GLU A 70 0.08 17.46 15.60
N GLU A 71 -0.31 18.32 14.64
CA GLU A 71 -1.58 18.13 13.96
C GLU A 71 -1.54 16.64 13.70
N GLU A 72 -2.32 15.88 14.49
CA GLU A 72 -2.39 14.45 14.34
C GLU A 72 -3.00 14.48 12.98
N VAL A 73 -2.16 14.34 11.94
CA VAL A 73 -2.58 14.28 10.55
C VAL A 73 -3.63 13.24 10.70
N PRO A 74 -4.94 13.61 10.63
CA PRO A 74 -5.92 12.85 11.36
C PRO A 74 -5.65 11.44 10.92
N GLN A 75 -5.39 10.53 11.87
CA GLN A 75 -5.72 9.17 11.56
C GLN A 75 -7.20 9.32 11.30
N GLN A 76 -7.54 9.61 10.04
CA GLN A 76 -8.85 9.57 9.51
C GLN A 76 -9.12 8.11 9.78
N GLU A 77 -9.72 7.82 10.94
CA GLU A 77 -10.77 6.83 10.99
C GLU A 77 -11.42 7.02 9.65
N ALA A 78 -11.22 6.07 8.73
CA ALA A 78 -11.73 6.19 7.39
C ALA A 78 -13.19 5.75 7.54
N PRO A 79 -14.12 6.66 7.94
CA PRO A 79 -15.45 6.24 8.35
C PRO A 79 -16.18 5.56 7.21
N GLU A 80 -15.74 5.79 5.97
CA GLU A 80 -16.22 5.07 4.80
C GLU A 80 -16.04 3.55 4.94
N LEU A 81 -14.95 3.08 5.55
CA LEU A 81 -14.61 1.66 5.64
C LEU A 81 -15.58 0.93 6.59
N ALA A 82 -16.12 1.67 7.58
CA ALA A 82 -17.10 1.18 8.53
C ALA A 82 -18.55 1.22 7.98
N MET A 83 -18.78 1.81 6.80
CA MET A 83 -20.12 1.81 6.20
C MET A 83 -20.55 0.39 5.80
N ASP A 84 -21.80 0.02 6.10
CA ASP A 84 -22.41 -1.24 5.64
C ASP A 84 -22.32 -1.40 4.11
N SER A 85 -22.51 -0.29 3.36
CA SER A 85 -22.34 -0.31 1.91
C SER A 85 -20.91 -0.62 1.49
N PHE A 86 -19.89 -0.17 2.22
CA PHE A 86 -18.50 -0.50 1.91
C PHE A 86 -18.26 -2.01 2.05
N VAL A 87 -18.62 -2.57 3.20
CA VAL A 87 -18.47 -4.01 3.49
C VAL A 87 -19.21 -4.86 2.47
N ARG A 88 -20.47 -4.51 2.14
CA ARG A 88 -21.25 -5.19 1.10
C ARG A 88 -20.62 -5.05 -0.28
N GLY A 89 -20.11 -3.86 -0.61
CA GLY A 89 -19.41 -3.59 -1.86
C GLY A 89 -18.21 -4.52 -2.04
N GLN A 90 -17.36 -4.65 -1.02
CA GLN A 90 -16.23 -5.59 -1.02
C GLN A 90 -16.69 -7.04 -1.21
N GLY A 91 -17.76 -7.44 -0.50
CA GLY A 91 -18.35 -8.77 -0.64
C GLY A 91 -18.85 -9.05 -2.06
N TYR A 92 -19.60 -8.12 -2.65
CA TYR A 92 -20.07 -8.24 -4.02
C TYR A 92 -18.93 -8.27 -5.03
N TYR A 93 -17.88 -7.49 -4.84
CA TYR A 93 -16.69 -7.54 -5.69
C TYR A 93 -16.02 -8.92 -5.65
N LYS A 94 -15.80 -9.48 -4.44
CA LYS A 94 -15.22 -10.82 -4.26
C LYS A 94 -16.08 -11.93 -4.87
N LEU A 95 -17.40 -11.75 -4.89
CA LEU A 95 -18.36 -12.66 -5.51
C LEU A 95 -18.57 -12.39 -7.01
N LEU A 96 -17.76 -11.51 -7.63
CA LEU A 96 -17.84 -11.11 -9.04
C LEU A 96 -19.19 -10.48 -9.44
N MET A 97 -19.96 -9.99 -8.46
CA MET A 97 -21.24 -9.32 -8.66
C MET A 97 -21.01 -7.82 -8.89
N TYR A 98 -20.29 -7.46 -9.95
CA TYR A 98 -19.75 -6.12 -10.16
C TYR A 98 -20.83 -5.03 -10.27
N SER A 99 -21.93 -5.29 -10.96
CA SER A 99 -23.10 -4.40 -10.96
C SER A 99 -23.62 -4.05 -9.54
N LYS A 100 -23.65 -5.01 -8.61
CA LYS A 100 -24.06 -4.75 -7.22
C LYS A 100 -22.96 -4.04 -6.43
N CYS A 101 -21.70 -4.40 -6.66
CA CYS A 101 -20.53 -3.72 -6.11
C CYS A 101 -20.59 -2.21 -6.43
N ILE A 102 -20.83 -1.86 -7.70
CA ILE A 102 -20.95 -0.48 -8.17
C ILE A 102 -22.04 0.27 -7.41
N GLN A 103 -23.24 -0.30 -7.27
CA GLN A 103 -24.33 0.32 -6.51
C GLN A 103 -23.93 0.63 -5.07
N GLN A 104 -23.21 -0.28 -4.41
CA GLN A 104 -22.79 -0.08 -3.03
C GLN A 104 -21.71 1.00 -2.90
N PHE A 105 -20.70 1.01 -3.78
CA PHE A 105 -19.65 2.02 -3.70
C PHE A 105 -20.09 3.40 -4.19
N GLN A 106 -21.12 3.48 -5.05
CA GLN A 106 -21.79 4.75 -5.36
C GLN A 106 -22.42 5.40 -4.12
N GLU A 107 -22.95 4.60 -3.17
CA GLU A 107 -23.42 5.12 -1.88
C GLU A 107 -22.26 5.68 -1.05
N VAL A 108 -21.13 4.94 -1.01
CA VAL A 108 -19.94 5.37 -0.26
C VAL A 108 -19.42 6.71 -0.79
N ILE A 109 -19.21 6.83 -2.11
CA ILE A 109 -18.67 8.08 -2.68
C ILE A 109 -19.64 9.25 -2.63
N ARG A 110 -20.95 9.01 -2.40
CA ARG A 110 -21.91 10.10 -2.16
C ARG A 110 -21.64 10.80 -0.83
N ARG A 111 -21.18 10.06 0.19
CA ARG A 111 -20.81 10.61 1.51
C ARG A 111 -19.34 10.98 1.59
N TYR A 112 -18.48 10.17 0.98
CA TYR A 112 -17.03 10.31 1.02
C TYR A 112 -16.49 10.38 -0.40
N PRO A 113 -16.67 11.53 -1.08
CA PRO A 113 -16.35 11.68 -2.50
C PRO A 113 -14.87 11.46 -2.78
N ASP A 114 -13.97 11.65 -1.82
CA ASP A 114 -12.53 11.49 -2.03
C ASP A 114 -11.96 10.17 -1.47
N SER A 115 -12.82 9.22 -1.10
CA SER A 115 -12.38 7.91 -0.64
C SER A 115 -11.64 7.16 -1.75
N LEU A 116 -10.33 7.01 -1.59
CA LEU A 116 -9.45 6.30 -2.52
C LEU A 116 -9.88 4.84 -2.69
N ALA A 117 -10.26 4.18 -1.59
CA ALA A 117 -10.70 2.79 -1.61
C ALA A 117 -12.00 2.60 -2.38
N ALA A 118 -13.03 3.41 -2.08
CA ALA A 118 -14.30 3.31 -2.79
C ALA A 118 -14.15 3.58 -4.29
N ARG A 119 -13.33 4.57 -4.67
CA ARG A 119 -13.04 4.89 -6.07
C ARG A 119 -12.28 3.77 -6.78
N LEU A 120 -11.34 3.11 -6.09
CA LEU A 120 -10.62 1.99 -6.68
C LEU A 120 -11.55 0.80 -6.94
N TYR A 121 -12.41 0.45 -5.97
CA TYR A 121 -13.40 -0.60 -6.17
C TYR A 121 -14.37 -0.28 -7.32
N LEU A 122 -14.83 0.97 -7.43
CA LEU A 122 -15.67 1.40 -8.56
C LEU A 122 -14.92 1.24 -9.88
N ALA A 123 -13.70 1.77 -9.97
CA ALA A 123 -12.91 1.68 -11.19
C ALA A 123 -12.73 0.23 -11.64
N MET A 124 -12.36 -0.66 -10.71
CA MET A 124 -12.15 -2.07 -11.04
C MET A 124 -13.45 -2.78 -11.40
N ALA A 125 -14.55 -2.50 -10.70
CA ALA A 125 -15.85 -3.07 -11.04
C ALA A 125 -16.34 -2.61 -12.43
N TYR A 126 -16.16 -1.34 -12.77
CA TYR A 126 -16.48 -0.82 -14.10
C TYR A 126 -15.61 -1.46 -15.19
N LEU A 127 -14.31 -1.70 -14.94
CA LEU A 127 -13.46 -2.44 -15.89
C LEU A 127 -13.97 -3.86 -16.13
N GLN A 128 -14.44 -4.54 -15.09
CA GLN A 128 -14.99 -5.89 -15.21
C GLN A 128 -16.32 -5.91 -15.98
N GLU A 129 -17.11 -4.84 -15.90
CA GLU A 129 -18.32 -4.64 -16.70
C GLU A 129 -18.03 -4.11 -18.13
N GLY A 130 -16.76 -3.83 -18.45
CA GLY A 130 -16.34 -3.33 -19.76
C GLY A 130 -16.46 -1.81 -19.95
N ASP A 131 -16.84 -1.06 -18.91
CA ASP A 131 -16.93 0.40 -18.93
C ASP A 131 -15.58 1.04 -18.56
N GLY A 132 -14.65 1.03 -19.53
CA GLY A 132 -13.31 1.58 -19.35
C GLY A 132 -13.27 3.10 -19.16
N GLU A 133 -14.23 3.86 -19.71
CA GLU A 133 -14.24 5.32 -19.59
C GLU A 133 -14.69 5.79 -18.20
N THR A 134 -15.72 5.15 -17.63
CA THR A 134 -16.10 5.45 -16.24
C THR A 134 -15.00 5.04 -15.26
N ALA A 135 -14.35 3.89 -15.50
CA ALA A 135 -13.19 3.47 -14.72
C ALA A 135 -12.03 4.48 -14.79
N TRP A 136 -11.73 4.98 -16.00
CA TRP A 136 -10.74 6.02 -16.22
C TRP A 136 -11.01 7.27 -15.39
N SER A 137 -12.27 7.74 -15.36
CA SER A 137 -12.66 8.91 -14.59
C SER A 137 -12.36 8.75 -13.09
N HIS A 138 -12.70 7.59 -12.51
CA HIS A 138 -12.42 7.32 -11.09
C HIS A 138 -10.91 7.26 -10.79
N LEU A 139 -10.14 6.56 -11.62
CA LEU A 139 -8.68 6.44 -11.46
C LEU A 139 -7.96 7.79 -11.65
N ASN A 140 -8.40 8.60 -12.62
CA ASN A 140 -7.83 9.92 -12.86
C ASN A 140 -8.12 10.88 -11.69
N HIS A 141 -9.31 10.79 -11.08
CA HIS A 141 -9.60 11.54 -9.85
C HIS A 141 -8.66 11.14 -8.71
N MET A 142 -8.37 9.84 -8.56
CA MET A 142 -7.45 9.37 -7.52
C MET A 142 -6.05 9.95 -7.66
N LEU A 143 -5.53 10.16 -8.88
CA LEU A 143 -4.19 10.73 -9.09
C LEU A 143 -4.00 12.12 -8.46
N ALA A 144 -5.07 12.91 -8.34
CA ALA A 144 -5.03 14.22 -7.68
C ALA A 144 -4.94 14.13 -6.15
N LEU A 145 -5.32 12.99 -5.57
CA LEU A 145 -5.45 12.78 -4.13
C LEU A 145 -4.31 11.93 -3.55
N ILE A 146 -3.78 10.99 -4.33
CA ILE A 146 -2.75 10.06 -3.86
C ILE A 146 -1.45 10.82 -3.55
N ARG A 147 -0.84 10.48 -2.40
CA ARG A 147 0.51 10.94 -2.03
C ARG A 147 1.56 9.85 -2.19
N GLU A 148 1.18 8.59 -2.01
CA GLU A 148 2.09 7.45 -2.09
C GLU A 148 2.54 7.17 -3.53
N SER A 149 3.86 7.13 -3.76
CA SER A 149 4.43 6.92 -5.10
C SER A 149 4.07 5.55 -5.69
N LYS A 150 4.08 4.50 -4.86
CA LYS A 150 3.76 3.14 -5.30
C LYS A 150 2.32 3.04 -5.80
N LEU A 151 1.36 3.61 -5.06
CA LEU A 151 -0.03 3.65 -5.49
C LEU A 151 -0.19 4.48 -6.78
N LYS A 152 0.51 5.62 -6.93
CA LYS A 152 0.52 6.35 -8.20
C LYS A 152 0.98 5.51 -9.37
N ALA A 153 2.07 4.75 -9.21
CA ALA A 153 2.57 3.86 -10.25
C ALA A 153 1.49 2.87 -10.71
N MET A 154 0.88 2.18 -9.74
CA MET A 154 -0.19 1.22 -10.00
C MET A 154 -1.40 1.83 -10.73
N ILE A 155 -1.81 3.05 -10.36
CA ILE A 155 -2.91 3.75 -11.04
C ILE A 155 -2.52 4.16 -12.47
N TYR A 156 -1.30 4.64 -12.70
CA TYR A 156 -0.81 4.92 -14.05
C TYR A 156 -0.75 3.66 -14.91
N ASN A 157 -0.33 2.51 -14.36
CA ASN A 157 -0.39 1.23 -15.06
C ASN A 157 -1.83 0.87 -15.45
N ALA A 158 -2.79 0.96 -14.52
CA ALA A 158 -4.19 0.67 -14.80
C ALA A 158 -4.78 1.59 -15.90
N LEU A 159 -4.51 2.90 -15.84
CA LEU A 159 -4.89 3.87 -16.88
C LEU A 159 -4.26 3.50 -18.23
N GLY A 160 -2.98 3.13 -18.25
CA GLY A 160 -2.29 2.66 -19.46
C GLY A 160 -2.98 1.44 -20.07
N CYS A 161 -3.39 0.47 -19.25
CA CYS A 161 -4.13 -0.69 -19.73
C CYS A 161 -5.49 -0.31 -20.34
N ILE A 162 -6.21 0.67 -19.77
CA ILE A 162 -7.47 1.18 -20.34
C ILE A 162 -7.23 1.77 -21.74
N ARG A 163 -6.17 2.57 -21.92
CA ARG A 163 -5.86 3.16 -23.23
C ARG A 163 -5.42 2.10 -24.23
N ALA A 164 -4.63 1.12 -23.78
CA ALA A 164 -4.21 0.01 -24.64
C ALA A 164 -5.38 -0.86 -25.10
N SER A 165 -6.39 -1.13 -24.26
CA SER A 165 -7.58 -1.89 -24.65
C SER A 165 -8.47 -1.15 -25.66
N GLN A 166 -8.29 0.17 -25.77
CA GLN A 166 -8.93 1.04 -26.76
C GLN A 166 -8.05 1.27 -28.00
N GLU A 167 -6.98 0.49 -28.16
CA GLU A 167 -5.99 0.64 -29.25
C GLU A 167 -5.23 1.99 -29.26
N ARG A 168 -5.31 2.76 -28.18
CA ARG A 168 -4.59 4.03 -27.97
C ARG A 168 -3.18 3.76 -27.44
N PHE A 169 -2.39 3.01 -28.21
CA PHE A 169 -1.10 2.45 -27.78
C PHE A 169 -0.04 3.51 -27.45
N LEU A 170 -0.07 4.67 -28.10
CA LEU A 170 0.87 5.76 -27.81
C LEU A 170 0.64 6.31 -26.40
N GLU A 171 -0.60 6.71 -26.10
CA GLU A 171 -0.98 7.22 -24.78
C GLU A 171 -0.79 6.16 -23.69
N ALA A 172 -1.11 4.90 -24.00
CA ALA A 172 -0.83 3.80 -23.09
C ALA A 172 0.66 3.70 -22.74
N SER A 173 1.53 3.83 -23.74
CA SER A 173 2.98 3.76 -23.54
C SER A 173 3.51 4.91 -22.69
N GLU A 174 2.96 6.12 -22.84
CA GLU A 174 3.28 7.27 -21.98
C GLU A 174 2.89 7.00 -20.52
N LEU A 175 1.68 6.46 -20.29
CA LEU A 175 1.18 6.12 -18.95
C LEU A 175 2.01 5.02 -18.29
N PHE A 176 2.41 3.99 -19.03
CA PHE A 176 3.34 2.98 -18.50
C PHE A 176 4.71 3.57 -18.18
N GLY A 177 5.18 4.55 -18.98
CA GLY A 177 6.38 5.32 -18.66
C GLY A 177 6.26 6.08 -17.34
N LEU A 178 5.14 6.78 -17.12
CA LEU A 178 4.85 7.46 -15.85
C LEU A 178 4.77 6.48 -14.68
N SER A 179 4.18 5.30 -14.89
CA SER A 179 4.17 4.24 -13.88
C SER A 179 5.59 3.86 -13.44
N LEU A 180 6.49 3.63 -14.40
CA LEU A 180 7.88 3.26 -14.12
C LEU A 180 8.71 4.40 -13.51
N GLN A 181 8.34 5.67 -13.76
CA GLN A 181 8.97 6.81 -13.08
C GLN A 181 8.64 6.83 -11.58
N HIS A 182 7.42 6.42 -11.21
CA HIS A 182 6.96 6.38 -9.82
C HIS A 182 7.40 5.13 -9.06
N ASP A 183 7.44 3.97 -9.74
CA ASP A 183 7.96 2.72 -9.22
C ASP A 183 8.64 1.92 -10.35
N PRO A 184 9.98 2.02 -10.48
CA PRO A 184 10.74 1.25 -11.47
C PRO A 184 10.73 -0.27 -11.22
N ALA A 185 10.39 -0.71 -10.01
CA ALA A 185 10.36 -2.13 -9.64
C ALA A 185 9.00 -2.79 -9.92
N LEU A 186 7.98 -2.02 -10.28
CA LEU A 186 6.67 -2.54 -10.66
C LEU A 186 6.79 -3.34 -11.98
N PRO A 187 6.49 -4.66 -12.00
CA PRO A 187 6.75 -5.51 -13.16
C PRO A 187 5.77 -5.30 -14.33
N GLU A 188 4.50 -5.01 -14.05
CA GLU A 188 3.41 -4.99 -15.02
C GLU A 188 3.61 -3.98 -16.17
N PRO A 189 4.05 -2.73 -15.95
CA PRO A 189 4.21 -1.75 -17.02
C PRO A 189 5.15 -2.19 -18.13
N ASN A 190 6.23 -2.91 -17.81
CA ASN A 190 7.18 -3.41 -18.80
C ASN A 190 6.53 -4.47 -19.69
N VAL A 191 5.76 -5.39 -19.10
CA VAL A 191 4.98 -6.38 -19.86
C VAL A 191 3.95 -5.68 -20.75
N ASN A 192 3.26 -4.68 -20.23
CA ASN A 192 2.24 -3.95 -20.98
C ASN A 192 2.82 -3.10 -22.12
N LEU A 193 4.02 -2.55 -21.96
CA LEU A 193 4.75 -1.88 -23.04
C LEU A 193 5.06 -2.85 -24.18
N GLU A 194 5.43 -4.10 -23.88
CA GLU A 194 5.60 -5.12 -24.92
C GLU A 194 4.29 -5.43 -25.65
N VAL A 195 3.18 -5.54 -24.91
CA VAL A 195 1.83 -5.73 -25.49
C VAL A 195 1.49 -4.58 -26.44
N CYS A 196 1.78 -3.34 -26.05
CA CYS A 196 1.56 -2.16 -26.91
C CYS A 196 2.44 -2.18 -28.17
N ARG A 197 3.72 -2.54 -28.03
CA ARG A 197 4.65 -2.65 -29.18
C ARG A 197 4.20 -3.71 -30.18
N LYS A 198 3.74 -4.86 -29.69
CA LYS A 198 3.23 -5.97 -30.50
C LYS A 198 1.80 -5.73 -31.00
N LYS A 199 1.12 -4.69 -30.50
CA LYS A 199 -0.32 -4.41 -30.71
C LYS A 199 -1.19 -5.64 -30.44
N GLY A 200 -0.83 -6.40 -29.39
CA GLY A 200 -1.49 -7.66 -29.07
C GLY A 200 -0.87 -8.37 -27.87
N GLY A 201 -1.67 -9.15 -27.16
CA GLY A 201 -1.31 -9.83 -25.92
C GLY A 201 -2.27 -9.51 -24.77
N LYS A 202 -2.04 -10.12 -23.60
CA LYS A 202 -2.86 -9.90 -22.41
C LYS A 202 -2.25 -8.80 -21.55
N LEU A 203 -3.00 -7.71 -21.35
CA LEU A 203 -2.63 -6.63 -20.44
C LEU A 203 -2.70 -7.10 -18.98
N GLN A 204 -1.79 -6.58 -18.16
CA GLN A 204 -1.66 -6.85 -16.73
C GLN A 204 -1.95 -5.57 -15.95
N PHE A 205 -3.12 -5.49 -15.34
CA PHE A 205 -3.49 -4.34 -14.51
C PHE A 205 -2.76 -4.36 -13.15
N GLY A 206 -2.37 -5.55 -12.68
CA GLY A 206 -1.79 -5.84 -11.37
C GLY A 206 -2.71 -6.78 -10.60
N ASP A 207 -2.16 -7.90 -10.11
CA ASP A 207 -2.97 -9.02 -9.56
C ASP A 207 -3.73 -8.65 -8.27
N GLN A 208 -3.45 -7.49 -7.67
CA GLN A 208 -3.94 -7.12 -6.35
C GLN A 208 -4.19 -5.62 -6.13
N LEU A 209 -4.58 -4.85 -7.16
CA LEU A 209 -4.89 -3.41 -6.98
C LEU A 209 -5.84 -3.15 -5.81
N VAL A 210 -6.87 -3.99 -5.72
CA VAL A 210 -7.93 -3.89 -4.69
C VAL A 210 -7.52 -4.51 -3.36
N SER A 211 -6.53 -5.42 -3.34
CA SER A 211 -6.11 -6.12 -2.11
C SER A 211 -5.14 -5.29 -1.26
N LEU A 212 -4.77 -4.10 -1.74
CA LEU A 212 -3.86 -3.16 -1.09
C LEU A 212 -4.58 -2.15 -0.20
N LEU A 213 -5.92 -2.17 -0.19
CA LEU A 213 -6.81 -1.31 0.59
C LEU A 213 -7.74 -2.16 1.44
#